data_AF-F3KJ24-F1
#
_entry.id   AF-F3KJ24-F1
#
_cell.length_a   1.000
_cell.length_b   1.000
_cell.length_c   1.000
_cell.angle_alpha   90.00
_cell.angle_beta   90.00
_cell.angle_gamma   90.00
#
_symmetry.space_group_name_H-M   'P 1'
#
loop_
_entity.id
_entity.type
_entity.pdbx_description
1 polymer ?
#
loop_
_entity_poly.entity_id
_entity_poly.type
_entity_poly.pdbx_seq_one_letter_code
_entity_poly.pdbx_strand_id
1 'polypeptide(L)'
;MLICLVLQQYRTDLNSMWDKIELKPKQSRKKGQTWAREYLESLIVELIELKIKAKNENNLVLYNQLQNSLIRAHEVQKELNEKLKST
;
A
#
# COMPACT_ATOMS: atom_id res chain seq x y z
N MET A 1 2.43 -15.53 -37.25
CA MET A 1 2.06 -15.66 -35.82
C MET A 1 3.22 -15.17 -34.96
N LEU A 2 3.27 -13.89 -34.61
CA LEU A 2 4.37 -13.33 -33.81
C LEU A 2 3.96 -12.00 -33.13
N ILE A 3 2.80 -11.99 -32.46
CA ILE A 3 2.32 -10.83 -31.67
C ILE A 3 1.68 -11.33 -30.36
N CYS A 4 2.40 -12.11 -29.55
CA CYS A 4 1.92 -12.52 -28.22
C CYS A 4 2.94 -12.39 -27.09
N LEU A 5 4.10 -11.76 -27.29
CA LEU A 5 5.21 -11.82 -26.33
C LEU A 5 5.59 -10.47 -25.70
N VAL A 6 4.66 -9.50 -25.59
CA VAL A 6 4.96 -8.20 -24.95
C VAL A 6 3.92 -7.80 -23.89
N LEU A 7 3.24 -8.76 -23.25
CA LEU A 7 2.25 -8.44 -22.20
C LEU A 7 2.55 -9.09 -20.84
N GLN A 8 3.81 -9.40 -20.55
CA GLN A 8 4.13 -10.21 -19.36
C GLN A 8 5.17 -9.61 -18.40
N GLN A 9 5.31 -8.28 -18.32
CA GLN A 9 6.32 -7.72 -17.42
C GLN A 9 5.99 -6.40 -16.72
N TYR A 10 4.72 -6.14 -16.43
CA TYR A 10 4.31 -5.10 -15.46
C TYR A 10 3.18 -5.59 -14.55
N ARG A 11 3.28 -6.84 -14.05
CA ARG A 11 2.69 -7.13 -12.73
C ARG A 11 3.60 -6.46 -11.71
N THR A 12 3.40 -5.17 -11.51
CA THR A 12 3.86 -4.47 -10.32
C THR A 12 3.21 -5.22 -9.16
N ASP A 13 3.94 -6.15 -8.55
CA ASP A 13 3.50 -6.86 -7.37
C ASP A 13 3.28 -5.79 -6.29
N LEU A 14 2.02 -5.46 -6.03
CA LEU A 14 1.63 -4.43 -5.07
C LEU A 14 2.29 -4.70 -3.70
N ASN A 15 2.54 -5.97 -3.39
CA ASN A 15 3.24 -6.37 -2.16
C ASN A 15 4.69 -5.86 -2.14
N SER A 16 5.40 -5.95 -3.27
CA SER A 16 6.76 -5.43 -3.42
C SER A 16 6.88 -3.90 -3.32
N MET A 17 5.77 -3.15 -3.42
CA MET A 17 5.78 -1.69 -3.21
C MET A 17 5.98 -1.32 -1.74
N TRP A 18 5.47 -2.14 -0.82
CA TRP A 18 5.64 -1.95 0.62
C TRP A 18 7.09 -2.20 1.05
N ASP A 19 7.76 -3.18 0.45
CA ASP A 19 9.16 -3.51 0.73
C ASP A 19 10.14 -2.38 0.33
N LYS A 20 9.75 -1.52 -0.62
CA LYS A 20 10.57 -0.39 -1.08
C LYS A 20 10.46 0.85 -0.20
N ILE A 21 9.56 0.87 0.78
CA ILE A 21 9.48 1.95 1.76
C ILE A 21 10.61 1.74 2.78
N GLU A 22 11.85 1.89 2.34
CA GLU A 22 12.96 2.12 3.26
C GLU A 22 12.79 3.52 3.84
N LEU A 23 12.29 3.59 5.07
CA LEU A 23 12.22 4.80 5.90
C LEU A 23 13.65 5.29 6.23
N LYS A 24 14.41 5.80 5.26
CA LYS A 24 15.68 6.49 5.51
C LYS A 24 15.38 7.90 6.03
N PRO A 25 15.67 8.20 7.32
CA PRO A 25 15.28 9.47 7.91
C PRO A 25 16.36 10.52 7.62
N LYS A 26 16.12 11.41 6.65
CA LYS A 26 17.00 12.58 6.41
C LYS A 26 16.35 13.95 6.55
N GLN A 27 15.07 14.05 6.92
CA GLN A 27 14.43 15.33 7.20
C GLN A 27 13.62 15.24 8.49
N SER A 28 13.84 16.19 9.41
CA SER A 28 13.10 16.45 10.65
C SER A 28 12.17 15.31 11.10
N ARG A 29 12.66 14.42 11.98
CA ARG A 29 11.95 13.20 12.40
C ARG A 29 10.46 13.42 12.68
N LYS A 30 10.10 14.53 13.36
CA LYS A 30 8.69 14.87 13.63
C LYS A 30 7.89 15.21 12.37
N LYS A 31 8.39 16.08 11.48
CA LYS A 31 7.68 16.43 10.23
C LYS A 31 7.57 15.25 9.26
N GLY A 32 8.63 14.43 9.17
CA GLY A 32 8.62 13.24 8.32
C GLY A 32 7.65 12.16 8.81
N GLN A 33 7.51 12.00 10.14
CA GLN A 33 6.57 11.04 10.71
C GLN A 33 5.11 11.47 10.57
N THR A 34 4.80 12.77 10.73
CA THR A 34 3.44 13.29 10.47
C THR A 34 3.06 13.09 9.01
N TRP A 35 3.95 13.44 8.07
CA TRP A 35 3.73 13.21 6.64
C TRP A 35 3.52 11.72 6.32
N ALA A 36 4.34 10.83 6.89
CA ALA A 36 4.19 9.39 6.66
C ALA A 36 2.85 8.85 7.19
N ARG A 37 2.35 9.38 8.30
CA ARG A 37 1.03 9.03 8.84
C ARG A 37 -0.09 9.50 7.92
N GLU A 38 -0.09 10.78 7.53
CA GLU A 38 -1.10 11.36 6.65
C GLU A 38 -1.14 10.65 5.29
N TYR A 39 0.04 10.34 4.73
CA TYR A 39 0.15 9.60 3.48
C TYR A 39 -0.42 8.18 3.59
N LEU A 40 -0.11 7.48 4.69
CA LEU A 40 -0.61 6.13 4.92
C LEU A 40 -2.13 6.10 5.14
N GLU A 41 -2.69 7.10 5.83
CA GLU A 41 -4.13 7.25 6.01
C GLU A 41 -4.84 7.47 4.66
N SER A 42 -4.30 8.34 3.79
CA SER A 42 -4.83 8.54 2.43
C SER A 42 -4.82 7.24 1.62
N LEU A 43 -3.71 6.50 1.65
CA LEU A 43 -3.57 5.21 0.96
C LEU A 43 -4.60 4.17 1.44
N ILE A 44 -4.87 4.12 2.75
CA ILE A 44 -5.87 3.20 3.30
C ILE A 44 -7.26 3.54 2.75
N VAL A 45 -7.62 4.83 2.67
CA VAL A 45 -8.91 5.26 2.11
C VAL A 45 -9.03 4.84 0.65
N GLU A 46 -8.01 5.11 -0.17
CA GLU A 46 -8.00 4.71 -1.58
C GLU A 46 -8.13 3.19 -1.76
N LEU A 47 -7.43 2.40 -0.93
CA LEU A 47 -7.52 0.94 -0.97
C LEU A 47 -8.91 0.42 -0.59
N ILE A 48 -9.61 1.08 0.35
CA ILE A 48 -10.99 0.74 0.72
C ILE A 48 -11.92 1.00 -0.47
N GLU A 49 -11.82 2.17 -1.10
CA GLU A 49 -12.64 2.53 -2.27
C GLU A 49 -12.44 1.56 -3.43
N LEU A 50 -11.18 1.25 -3.75
CA LEU A 50 -10.84 0.27 -4.77
C LEU A 50 -11.37 -1.12 -4.43
N LYS A 51 -11.34 -1.52 -3.16
CA LYS A 51 -11.86 -2.84 -2.74
C LYS A 51 -13.37 -2.91 -2.93
N ILE A 52 -14.09 -1.86 -2.55
CA ILE A 52 -15.55 -1.77 -2.75
C ILE A 52 -15.86 -1.83 -4.25
N LYS A 53 -15.12 -1.09 -5.08
CA LYS A 53 -15.26 -1.14 -6.54
C LYS A 53 -15.01 -2.53 -7.11
N ALA A 54 -13.92 -3.19 -6.70
CA ALA A 54 -13.60 -4.55 -7.13
C ALA A 54 -14.69 -5.57 -6.73
N LYS A 55 -15.31 -5.38 -5.55
CA LYS A 55 -16.45 -6.19 -5.11
C LYS A 55 -17.67 -5.96 -6.01
N ASN A 56 -17.99 -4.70 -6.31
CA ASN A 56 -19.13 -4.34 -7.17
C ASN A 56 -18.95 -4.84 -8.61
N GLU A 57 -17.71 -4.88 -9.10
CA GLU A 57 -17.35 -5.41 -10.42
C GLU A 57 -17.22 -6.95 -10.44
N ASN A 58 -17.48 -7.64 -9.32
CA ASN A 58 -17.30 -9.08 -9.16
C ASN A 58 -15.87 -9.57 -9.47
N ASN A 59 -14.87 -8.70 -9.36
CA ASN A 59 -13.47 -9.03 -9.56
C ASN A 59 -12.85 -9.58 -8.27
N LEU A 60 -13.06 -10.88 -8.02
CA LEU A 60 -12.60 -11.56 -6.81
C LEU A 60 -11.08 -11.55 -6.63
N VAL A 61 -10.32 -11.63 -7.73
CA VAL A 61 -8.85 -11.60 -7.68
C VAL A 61 -8.36 -10.25 -7.16
N LEU A 62 -8.85 -9.16 -7.75
CA LEU A 62 -8.50 -7.81 -7.34
C LEU A 62 -9.00 -7.51 -5.92
N TYR A 63 -10.21 -7.93 -5.57
CA TYR A 63 -10.74 -7.81 -4.22
C TYR A 63 -9.82 -8.44 -3.17
N ASN A 64 -9.35 -9.67 -3.41
CA ASN A 64 -8.45 -10.37 -2.49
C ASN A 64 -7.08 -9.69 -2.40
N GLN A 65 -6.54 -9.19 -3.51
CA GLN A 65 -5.29 -8.43 -3.52
C GLN A 65 -5.40 -7.13 -2.71
N LEU A 66 -6.50 -6.40 -2.85
CA LEU A 66 -6.76 -5.18 -2.11
C LEU A 66 -7.02 -5.46 -0.63
N GLN A 67 -7.71 -6.56 -0.31
CA GLN A 67 -7.89 -7.02 1.07
C GLN A 67 -6.54 -7.31 1.75
N ASN A 68 -5.63 -8.02 1.08
CA ASN A 68 -4.28 -8.28 1.61
C ASN A 68 -3.47 -6.99 1.76
N SER A 69 -3.58 -6.07 0.80
CA SER A 69 -2.90 -4.78 0.86
C SER A 69 -3.40 -3.92 2.03
N LEU A 70 -4.71 -3.94 2.32
CA LEU A 70 -5.28 -3.26 3.49
C LEU A 70 -4.78 -3.83 4.81
N ILE A 71 -4.68 -5.16 4.93
CA ILE A 71 -4.12 -5.81 6.12
C ILE A 71 -2.70 -5.30 6.36
N ARG A 72 -1.86 -5.30 5.32
CA ARG A 72 -0.47 -4.79 5.40
C ARG A 72 -0.42 -3.31 5.75
N ALA A 73 -1.27 -2.48 5.13
CA ALA A 73 -1.32 -1.06 5.44
C ALA A 73 -1.66 -0.79 6.92
N HIS A 74 -2.58 -1.56 7.50
CA HIS A 74 -2.91 -1.47 8.92
C HIS A 74 -1.78 -1.97 9.85
N GLU A 75 -1.04 -3.01 9.46
CA GLU A 75 0.16 -3.45 10.19
C GLU A 75 1.21 -2.33 10.25
N VAL A 76 1.51 -1.72 9.11
CA VAL A 76 2.46 -0.58 9.02
C VAL A 76 1.95 0.61 9.83
N GLN A 77 0.66 0.90 9.80
CA GLN A 77 0.06 1.99 10.58
C GLN A 77 0.21 1.76 12.08
N LYS A 78 0.01 0.53 12.52
CA LYS A 78 0.21 0.12 13.92
C LYS A 78 1.66 0.30 14.33
N GLU A 79 2.61 -0.19 13.55
CA GLU A 79 4.06 -0.07 13.83
C GLU A 79 4.50 1.41 13.87
N LEU A 80 4.04 2.23 12.92
CA LEU A 80 4.33 3.67 12.92
C LEU A 80 3.79 4.36 14.17
N ASN A 81 2.58 4.02 14.60
CA ASN A 81 1.97 4.57 15.81
C ASN A 81 2.69 4.11 17.09
N GLU A 82 3.17 2.88 17.14
CA GLU A 82 3.98 2.37 18.26
C GLU A 82 5.33 3.11 18.35
N LYS A 83 6.03 3.29 17.21
CA LYS A 83 7.27 4.07 17.14
C LYS A 83 7.08 5.52 17.54
N LEU A 84 5.91 6.10 17.26
CA LEU A 84 5.58 7.48 17.64
C LEU A 84 5.27 7.63 19.13
N LYS A 85 4.77 6.58 19.81
CA LYS A 85 4.54 6.59 21.26
C LYS A 85 5.81 6.37 22.06
N SER A 86 6.82 5.74 21.48
CA SER A 86 8.12 5.46 22.13
C SER A 86 9.18 6.54 21.92
N THR A 87 8.86 7.60 21.17
CA THR A 87 9.73 8.78 20.91
C THR A 87 9.28 9.98 21.73
#